data_AF-A0A1B6KRP0-F1
#
_entry.id   AF-A0A1B6KRP0-F1
#
_cell.length_a   1.000
_cell.length_b   1.000
_cell.length_c   1.000
_cell.angle_alpha   90.00
_cell.angle_beta   90.00
_cell.angle_gamma   90.00
#
_symmetry.space_group_name_H-M   'P 1'
#
loop_
_entity.id
_entity.type
_entity.pdbx_description
1 polymer ?
#
loop_
_entity_poly.entity_id
_entity_poly.type
_entity_poly.pdbx_seq_one_letter_code
_entity_poly.pdbx_strand_id
1 'polypeptide(L)'
;GLSYSTWVCVERFSDPRSDPHCVRLLTLVRNLHSARDDHLICLAMVLSARDKAIIITTQELPLNHTGADWEPEGHGDSCARVWCPDLLQEGQWHHIVLVLNRAVLKNSSFSIYVDSQLITTQKLHYISQNPG
;
A
#
# COMPACT_ATOMS: atom_id res chain seq x y z
N GLY A 1 1.91 -15.36 6.65
CA GLY A 1 1.29 -14.07 6.33
C GLY A 1 2.23 -12.96 6.74
N LEU A 2 1.87 -11.71 6.47
CA LEU A 2 2.60 -10.53 6.94
C LEU A 2 1.59 -9.56 7.54
N SER A 3 1.88 -8.99 8.69
CA SER A 3 1.07 -7.94 9.31
C SER A 3 1.93 -6.71 9.53
N TYR A 4 1.40 -5.54 9.20
CA TYR A 4 2.01 -4.24 9.42
C TYR A 4 1.03 -3.35 10.17
N SER A 5 1.53 -2.61 11.16
CA SER A 5 0.73 -1.72 12.00
C SER A 5 1.45 -0.40 12.17
N THR A 6 0.73 0.70 12.03
CA THR A 6 1.27 2.05 12.17
C THR A 6 0.24 3.02 12.71
N TRP A 7 0.70 4.12 13.29
CA TRP A 7 -0.11 5.27 13.62
C TRP A 7 0.24 6.41 12.66
N VAL A 8 -0.76 7.07 12.10
CA VAL A 8 -0.56 8.20 11.20
C VAL A 8 -1.47 9.36 11.58
N CYS A 9 -0.94 10.57 11.50
CA CYS A 9 -1.70 11.82 11.49
C CYS A 9 -1.30 12.57 10.22
N VAL A 10 -2.27 12.80 9.33
CA VAL A 10 -2.06 13.64 8.16
C VAL A 10 -2.56 15.04 8.50
N GLU A 11 -1.62 15.95 8.79
CA GLU A 11 -1.96 17.35 9.13
C GLU A 11 -2.64 18.08 7.97
N ARG A 12 -2.22 17.77 6.73
CA ARG A 12 -2.82 18.32 5.52
C ARG A 12 -2.52 17.43 4.32
N PHE A 13 -3.53 17.06 3.55
CA PHE A 13 -3.34 16.39 2.27
C PHE A 13 -2.87 17.38 1.21
N SER A 14 -2.14 16.87 0.23
CA SER A 14 -1.76 17.64 -0.95
C SER A 14 -3.00 17.97 -1.80
N ASP A 15 -2.91 19.02 -2.63
CA ASP A 15 -4.00 19.39 -3.52
C ASP A 15 -4.09 18.39 -4.69
N PRO A 16 -5.20 17.64 -4.85
CA PRO A 16 -5.36 16.65 -5.92
C PRO A 16 -5.21 17.18 -7.34
N ARG A 17 -5.37 18.50 -7.55
CA ARG A 17 -5.39 19.12 -8.87
C ARG A 17 -4.04 19.71 -9.25
N SER A 18 -3.29 20.20 -8.28
CA SER A 18 -2.03 20.91 -8.52
C SER A 18 -0.79 20.09 -8.14
N ASP A 19 -0.89 19.21 -7.14
CA ASP A 19 0.22 18.40 -6.63
C ASP A 19 -0.29 17.12 -5.93
N PRO A 20 -0.76 16.10 -6.68
CA PRO A 20 -1.41 14.91 -6.11
C PRO A 20 -0.40 13.86 -5.64
N HIS A 21 0.43 14.16 -4.62
CA HIS A 21 1.33 13.17 -4.02
C HIS A 21 0.64 12.37 -2.90
N CYS A 22 0.81 11.05 -2.93
CA CYS A 22 0.27 10.18 -1.89
C CYS A 22 1.11 10.23 -0.60
N VAL A 23 0.49 9.88 0.53
CA VAL A 23 1.22 9.61 1.78
C VAL A 23 1.67 8.15 1.76
N ARG A 24 2.98 7.91 1.78
CA ARG A 24 3.56 6.56 1.76
C ARG A 24 3.56 5.95 3.17
N LEU A 25 2.70 4.96 3.39
CA LEU A 25 2.56 4.29 4.69
C LEU A 25 3.52 3.11 4.86
N LEU A 26 3.82 2.39 3.76
CA LEU A 26 4.77 1.27 3.73
C LEU A 26 5.37 1.13 2.33
N THR A 27 6.68 0.85 2.25
CA THR A 27 7.34 0.37 1.03
C THR A 27 8.31 -0.73 1.42
N LEU A 28 8.03 -1.96 0.98
CA LEU A 28 8.88 -3.12 1.17
C LEU A 28 9.72 -3.33 -0.09
N VAL A 29 11.04 -3.28 0.08
CA VAL A 29 12.01 -3.44 -0.99
C VAL A 29 12.75 -4.76 -0.79
N ARG A 30 12.94 -5.50 -1.88
CA ARG A 30 13.85 -6.65 -1.95
C ARG A 30 15.08 -6.30 -2.80
N ASN A 31 16.22 -6.86 -2.43
CA ASN A 31 17.48 -6.69 -3.15
C ASN A 31 17.74 -7.89 -4.06
N LEU A 32 18.00 -7.65 -5.35
CA LEU A 32 18.34 -8.67 -6.33
C LEU A 32 19.83 -8.62 -6.63
N HIS A 33 20.59 -9.58 -6.09
CA HIS A 33 22.02 -9.78 -6.39
C HIS A 33 22.90 -8.53 -6.26
N SER A 34 23.79 -8.51 -5.26
CA SER A 34 24.65 -7.40 -4.84
C SER A 34 25.63 -6.79 -5.88
N ALA A 35 25.63 -7.26 -7.12
CA ALA A 35 26.46 -6.71 -8.21
C ALA A 35 25.76 -5.66 -9.08
N ARG A 36 24.43 -5.52 -8.98
CA ARG A 36 23.64 -4.46 -9.61
C ARG A 36 22.72 -3.86 -8.54
N ASP A 37 22.53 -2.55 -8.51
CA ASP A 37 21.56 -1.86 -7.64
C ASP A 37 20.10 -2.13 -8.11
N ASP A 38 19.78 -3.39 -8.39
CA ASP A 38 18.49 -3.84 -8.89
C ASP A 38 17.56 -4.08 -7.68
N HIS A 39 17.01 -2.98 -7.16
CA HIS A 39 16.02 -3.00 -6.09
C HIS A 39 14.60 -3.05 -6.65
N LEU A 40 13.80 -4.00 -6.16
CA LEU A 40 12.37 -4.06 -6.48
C LEU A 40 11.53 -3.75 -5.25
N ILE A 41 10.55 -2.88 -5.41
CA ILE A 41 9.40 -2.82 -4.50
C ILE A 41 8.59 -4.08 -4.72
N CYS A 42 8.19 -4.75 -3.64
CA CYS A 42 7.35 -5.94 -3.71
C CYS A 42 6.09 -5.88 -2.83
N LEU A 43 5.99 -4.83 -2.02
CA LEU A 43 4.75 -4.44 -1.35
C LEU A 43 4.79 -2.92 -1.14
N ALA A 44 3.73 -2.22 -1.50
CA ALA A 44 3.54 -0.83 -1.11
C ALA A 44 2.13 -0.62 -0.58
N MET A 45 2.02 0.28 0.40
CA MET A 45 0.77 0.80 0.93
C MET A 45 0.85 2.31 0.98
N VAL A 46 -0.07 2.99 0.32
CA VAL A 46 -0.13 4.45 0.26
C VAL A 46 -1.55 4.95 0.54
N LEU A 47 -1.66 6.19 0.98
CA LEU A 47 -2.92 6.90 1.14
C LEU A 47 -3.00 8.00 0.07
N SER A 48 -3.97 7.89 -0.82
CA SER A 48 -4.09 8.76 -2.00
C SER A 48 -4.52 10.17 -1.62
N ALA A 49 -3.85 11.21 -2.10
CA ALA A 49 -4.38 12.57 -1.92
C ALA A 49 -5.67 12.81 -2.70
N ARG A 50 -5.91 12.05 -3.80
CA ARG A 50 -7.01 12.30 -4.74
C ARG A 50 -8.39 12.06 -4.14
N ASP A 51 -8.53 10.95 -3.42
CA ASP A 51 -9.79 10.50 -2.83
C ASP A 51 -9.61 9.89 -1.43
N LYS A 52 -8.38 9.94 -0.89
CA LYS A 52 -8.02 9.44 0.44
C LYS A 52 -8.29 7.94 0.61
N ALA A 53 -8.28 7.19 -0.50
CA ALA A 53 -8.28 5.74 -0.47
C ALA A 53 -6.90 5.21 -0.05
N ILE A 54 -6.90 4.10 0.69
CA ILE A 54 -5.71 3.28 0.89
C ILE A 54 -5.51 2.43 -0.37
N ILE A 55 -4.34 2.52 -0.97
CA ILE A 55 -3.94 1.68 -2.10
C ILE A 55 -2.88 0.71 -1.63
N ILE A 56 -3.10 -0.58 -1.86
CA ILE A 56 -2.16 -1.66 -1.57
C ILE A 56 -1.75 -2.30 -2.90
N THR A 57 -0.47 -2.55 -3.09
CA THR A 57 0.02 -3.30 -4.25
C THR A 57 1.11 -4.28 -3.86
N THR A 58 1.05 -5.48 -4.42
CA THR A 58 2.11 -6.50 -4.42
C THR A 58 2.79 -6.61 -5.79
N GLN A 59 2.42 -5.75 -6.75
CA GLN A 59 3.04 -5.69 -8.06
C GLN A 59 4.50 -5.27 -7.93
N GLU A 60 5.40 -6.08 -8.48
CA GLU A 60 6.82 -5.76 -8.46
C GLU A 60 7.14 -4.62 -9.43
N LEU A 61 7.91 -3.64 -8.93
CA LEU A 61 8.32 -2.44 -9.65
C LEU A 61 9.76 -2.08 -9.28
N PRO A 62 10.60 -1.66 -10.25
CA PRO A 62 11.91 -1.11 -9.96
C PRO A 62 11.82 0.11 -9.03
N LEU A 63 12.64 0.13 -7.97
CA LEU A 63 12.61 1.20 -6.97
C LEU A 63 12.87 2.58 -7.60
N ASN A 64 13.79 2.65 -8.56
CA ASN A 64 14.12 3.85 -9.31
C ASN A 64 12.95 4.40 -10.16
N HIS A 65 11.89 3.63 -10.40
CA HIS A 65 10.68 4.09 -11.10
C HIS A 65 9.64 4.70 -10.15
N THR A 66 9.91 4.76 -8.84
CA THR A 66 8.95 5.23 -7.82
C THR A 66 9.38 6.54 -7.16
N GLY A 67 9.47 7.61 -7.97
CA GLY A 67 9.76 8.98 -7.52
C GLY A 67 8.70 9.58 -6.58
N ALA A 68 8.87 10.83 -6.14
CA ALA A 68 8.02 11.47 -5.14
C ALA A 68 6.51 11.39 -5.46
N ASP A 69 6.15 11.55 -6.74
CA ASP A 69 4.75 11.61 -7.19
C ASP A 69 4.15 10.25 -7.57
N TRP A 70 4.90 9.16 -7.37
CA TRP A 70 4.45 7.84 -7.74
C TRP A 70 3.33 7.34 -6.80
N GLU A 71 2.26 6.83 -7.41
CA GLU A 71 1.13 6.17 -6.78
C GLU A 71 0.78 4.90 -7.59
N PRO A 72 0.43 3.77 -6.95
CA PRO A 72 -0.06 2.61 -7.69
C PRO A 72 -1.41 2.91 -8.34
N GLU A 73 -1.63 2.46 -9.58
CA GLU A 73 -2.89 2.71 -10.30
C GLU A 73 -4.14 2.12 -9.64
N GLY A 74 -4.00 1.16 -8.72
CA GLY A 74 -5.14 0.62 -7.97
C GLY A 74 -5.90 -0.51 -8.67
N HIS A 75 -5.41 -1.02 -9.81
CA HIS A 75 -6.11 -1.98 -10.65
C HIS A 75 -5.35 -3.32 -10.83
N GLY A 76 -6.10 -4.40 -11.02
CA GLY A 76 -5.58 -5.75 -11.27
C GLY A 76 -5.49 -6.64 -10.01
N ASP A 77 -5.11 -7.91 -10.20
CA ASP A 77 -5.15 -8.91 -9.12
C ASP A 77 -4.08 -8.71 -8.03
N SER A 78 -3.04 -7.91 -8.33
CA SER A 78 -1.95 -7.56 -7.42
C SER A 78 -2.13 -6.17 -6.79
N CYS A 79 -3.25 -5.50 -7.03
CA CYS A 79 -3.52 -4.17 -6.49
C CYS A 79 -4.94 -4.05 -5.95
N ALA A 80 -5.12 -3.24 -4.91
CA ALA A 80 -6.43 -2.94 -4.35
C ALA A 80 -6.49 -1.47 -3.93
N ARG A 81 -7.62 -0.84 -4.23
CA ARG A 81 -7.97 0.51 -3.77
C ARG A 81 -9.13 0.40 -2.79
N VAL A 82 -8.92 0.84 -1.56
CA VAL A 82 -9.88 0.73 -0.46
C VAL A 82 -10.27 2.13 -0.02
N TRP A 83 -11.51 2.51 -0.26
CA TRP A 83 -12.05 3.75 0.26
C TRP A 83 -12.35 3.63 1.76
N CYS A 84 -11.92 4.62 2.53
CA CYS A 84 -12.15 4.69 3.98
C CYS A 84 -12.47 6.14 4.38
N PRO A 85 -13.75 6.46 4.68
CA PRO A 85 -14.19 7.82 5.03
C PRO A 85 -13.55 8.37 6.30
N ASP A 86 -13.19 7.49 7.23
CA ASP A 86 -12.66 7.91 8.52
C ASP A 86 -11.29 8.60 8.36
N LEU A 87 -10.52 8.19 7.35
CA LEU A 87 -9.23 8.79 6.99
C LEU A 87 -9.36 10.12 6.23
N LEU A 88 -10.58 10.63 6.03
CA LEU A 88 -10.79 11.92 5.36
C LEU A 88 -10.40 13.10 6.24
N GLN A 89 -10.35 12.93 7.56
CA GLN A 89 -10.16 14.01 8.53
C GLN A 89 -8.66 14.31 8.72
N GLU A 90 -8.29 15.56 8.45
CA GLU A 90 -6.94 16.07 8.69
C GLU A 90 -6.72 16.35 10.18
N GLY A 91 -5.48 16.21 10.66
CA GLY A 91 -5.12 16.48 12.05
C GLY A 91 -5.61 15.44 13.06
N GLN A 92 -6.11 14.29 12.59
CA GLN A 92 -6.52 13.17 13.44
C GLN A 92 -5.56 12.00 13.34
N TRP A 93 -5.26 11.42 14.51
CA TRP A 93 -4.48 10.20 14.62
C TRP A 93 -5.37 8.99 14.34
N HIS A 94 -4.93 8.16 13.39
CA HIS A 94 -5.55 6.87 13.10
C HIS A 94 -4.54 5.74 13.26
N HIS A 95 -5.01 4.64 13.84
CA HIS A 95 -4.28 3.38 13.86
C HIS A 95 -4.64 2.57 12.63
N ILE A 96 -3.66 2.26 11.78
CA ILE A 96 -3.89 1.49 10.55
C ILE A 96 -3.14 0.17 10.63
N VAL A 97 -3.82 -0.91 10.27
CA VAL A 97 -3.26 -2.26 10.20
C VAL A 97 -3.53 -2.88 8.85
N LEU A 98 -2.48 -3.37 8.19
CA LEU A 98 -2.56 -4.24 7.03
C LEU A 98 -2.22 -5.68 7.44
N VAL A 99 -3.09 -6.62 7.09
CA VAL A 99 -2.84 -8.06 7.25
C VAL A 99 -2.88 -8.73 5.88
N LEU A 100 -1.75 -9.26 5.42
CA LEU A 100 -1.64 -10.07 4.21
C LEU A 100 -1.67 -11.56 4.56
N ASN A 101 -2.71 -12.25 4.09
CA ASN A 101 -2.92 -13.67 4.28
C ASN A 101 -2.44 -14.44 3.05
N ARG A 102 -1.37 -15.24 3.24
CA ARG A 102 -0.84 -16.13 2.19
C ARG A 102 -1.67 -17.41 2.16
N ALA A 103 -2.21 -17.74 1.00
CA ALA A 103 -2.86 -19.02 0.74
C ALA A 103 -2.08 -19.80 -0.33
N VAL A 104 -2.06 -21.13 -0.20
CA VAL A 104 -1.38 -22.04 -1.15
C VAL A 104 -2.37 -22.63 -2.15
N LEU A 105 -3.55 -23.05 -1.66
CA LEU A 105 -4.58 -23.73 -2.46
C LEU A 105 -5.75 -22.83 -2.87
N LYS A 106 -5.83 -21.64 -2.29
CA LYS A 106 -6.85 -20.63 -2.55
C LYS A 106 -6.16 -19.32 -2.90
N ASN A 107 -6.93 -18.34 -3.37
CA ASN A 107 -6.41 -16.99 -3.56
C ASN A 107 -5.96 -16.43 -2.21
N SER A 108 -4.81 -15.76 -2.22
CA SER A 108 -4.38 -14.96 -1.08
C SER A 108 -5.31 -13.76 -0.91
N SER A 109 -5.26 -13.14 0.27
CA SER A 109 -6.11 -12.02 0.62
C SER A 109 -5.37 -11.00 1.47
N PHE A 110 -5.96 -9.83 1.60
CA PHE A 110 -5.57 -8.85 2.61
C PHE A 110 -6.79 -8.40 3.42
N SER A 111 -6.52 -7.89 4.62
CA SER A 111 -7.48 -7.19 5.45
C SER A 111 -6.90 -5.85 5.90
N ILE A 112 -7.73 -4.81 5.92
CA ILE A 112 -7.38 -3.49 6.49
C ILE A 112 -8.22 -3.24 7.73
N TYR A 113 -7.55 -2.79 8.78
CA TYR A 113 -8.21 -2.28 9.98
C TYR A 113 -7.82 -0.81 10.18
N VAL A 114 -8.80 0.00 10.60
CA VAL A 114 -8.60 1.40 11.02
C VAL A 114 -9.24 1.54 12.40
N ASP A 115 -8.50 2.07 13.37
CA ASP A 115 -8.95 2.30 14.75
C ASP A 115 -9.60 1.06 15.38
N SER A 116 -8.94 -0.08 15.20
CA SER A 116 -9.38 -1.43 15.64
C SER A 116 -10.64 -1.99 14.94
N GLN A 117 -11.17 -1.31 13.92
CA GLN A 117 -12.33 -1.78 13.14
C GLN A 117 -11.89 -2.40 11.81
N LEU A 118 -12.46 -3.55 11.45
CA LEU A 118 -12.24 -4.16 10.14
C LEU A 118 -12.94 -3.34 9.06
N ILE A 119 -12.17 -2.74 8.15
CA ILE A 119 -12.71 -1.96 7.03
C ILE A 119 -13.05 -2.88 5.86
N THR A 120 -12.14 -3.78 5.49
CA THR A 120 -12.36 -4.69 4.37
C THR A 120 -11.50 -5.93 4.43
N THR A 121 -11.93 -6.97 3.72
CA THR A 121 -11.11 -8.12 3.34
C THR A 121 -11.35 -8.43 1.88
N GLN A 122 -10.29 -8.46 1.07
CA GLN A 122 -10.39 -8.68 -0.37
C GLN A 122 -9.30 -9.64 -0.85
N LYS A 123 -9.52 -10.27 -2.00
CA LYS A 123 -8.51 -11.10 -2.65
C LYS A 123 -7.38 -10.22 -3.20
N LEU A 124 -6.16 -10.70 -3.09
CA LEU A 124 -4.97 -10.05 -3.63
C LEU A 124 -3.90 -11.11 -3.86
N HIS A 125 -3.23 -11.06 -5.00
CA HIS A 125 -2.05 -11.88 -5.23
C HIS A 125 -1.01 -11.57 -4.16
N TYR A 126 -0.47 -12.61 -3.54
CA TYR A 126 0.54 -12.43 -2.51
C TYR A 126 1.84 -11.91 -3.11
N ILE A 127 2.70 -11.36 -2.27
CA ILE A 127 4.07 -10.97 -2.63
C ILE A 127 4.75 -12.18 -3.31
N SER A 128 5.25 -11.99 -4.54
CA SER A 128 5.89 -13.07 -5.30
C SER A 128 7.06 -13.68 -4.51
N GLN A 129 7.19 -15.00 -4.53
CA GLN A 129 8.29 -15.70 -3.86
C GLN A 129 9.61 -15.49 -4.58
N ASN A 130 9.58 -15.50 -5.91
CA ASN A 130 10.75 -15.28 -6.75
C ASN A 130 10.62 -13.89 -7.39
N PRO A 131 11.69 -13.09 -7.40
CA PRO A 131 11.68 -11.81 -8.11
C PRO A 131 11.59 -11.99 -9.63
N GLY A 132 10.89 -11.07 -10.30
CA GLY A 132 10.73 -11.06 -11.77
C GLY A 132 9.70 -12.06 -12.26
#